data_AF-A0A1Q7LNZ2-F1
#
_entry.id   AF-A0A1Q7LNZ2-F1
#
_cell.length_a   1.000
_cell.length_b   1.000
_cell.length_c   1.000
_cell.angle_alpha   90.00
_cell.angle_beta   90.00
_cell.angle_gamma   90.00
#
_symmetry.space_group_name_H-M   'P 1'
#
loop_
_entity.id
_entity.type
_entity.pdbx_description
1 polymer ?
#
loop_
_entity_poly.entity_id
_entity_poly.type
_entity_poly.pdbx_seq_one_letter_code
_entity_poly.pdbx_strand_id
1 'polypeptide(L)'
;MIFNVTVTGTSGSLSHSVTVSFKVVQAPTPDFSMSANPASQNVQQGSTATSMIVVTSINGFSGTVNLSSSAPPLCPSCPTWSLSPRNVTLPSGGSATSTLTFSTTTGSPTTTFVVNVTGTNGNLSHSTTSSFTIVAALTPGTVCIAPASSTSCPSTPLMAQGTVGGQLSVAVNVQNSPALNGFDILVLTDPSVLRPVSDSLNGTVLQNVFVVRNSVNSTSGLVRVAAVSQGSITTAPTTGRFFSITYNIVGATQGTYILFPVGCSGTSNDNICVTVTSPNAPGGVDPENVLEANFTSTAPPPDFASRTSPSSLTIIRGQSASSTVTLTSLNGFRGTVTLSATITPSVKKGPGVTLTPTSLSLSPDGSTTAILTVSTNGGTQTGTYTIIITATSGSLTHTTTVTVNILSRH
;
A
#
# COMPACT_ATOMS: atom_id res chain seq x y z
N MET A 1 39.96 -62.96 12.93
CA MET A 1 40.70 -64.17 13.38
C MET A 1 42.00 -63.73 14.05
N ILE A 2 42.43 -64.36 15.14
CA ILE A 2 43.71 -64.03 15.80
C ILE A 2 44.71 -65.14 15.48
N PHE A 3 45.88 -64.77 14.95
CA PHE A 3 47.00 -65.66 14.65
C PHE A 3 48.11 -65.39 15.64
N ASN A 4 48.56 -66.42 16.34
CA ASN A 4 49.67 -66.32 17.27
C ASN A 4 50.92 -66.88 16.59
N VAL A 5 51.96 -66.06 16.49
CA VAL A 5 53.28 -66.47 15.99
C VAL A 5 54.23 -66.51 17.18
N THR A 6 54.77 -67.68 17.48
CA THR A 6 55.77 -67.83 18.52
C THR A 6 57.16 -67.75 17.90
N VAL A 7 57.91 -66.73 18.28
CA VAL A 7 59.30 -66.54 17.86
C VAL A 7 60.19 -67.07 18.98
N THR A 8 61.03 -68.05 18.65
CA THR A 8 61.97 -68.65 19.59
C THR A 8 63.39 -68.27 19.20
N GLY A 9 64.08 -67.55 20.09
CA GLY A 9 65.50 -67.30 19.98
C GLY A 9 66.28 -68.32 20.79
N THR A 10 67.32 -68.93 20.19
CA THR A 10 68.19 -69.89 20.86
C THR A 10 69.65 -69.48 20.79
N SER A 11 70.41 -69.78 21.84
CA SER A 11 71.87 -69.67 21.87
C SER A 11 72.43 -70.79 22.75
N GLY A 12 73.01 -71.82 22.13
CA GLY A 12 73.41 -73.04 22.85
C GLY A 12 72.21 -73.75 23.49
N SER A 13 72.25 -73.94 24.82
CA SER A 13 71.16 -74.54 25.60
C SER A 13 70.09 -73.54 26.09
N LEU A 14 70.28 -72.24 25.88
CA LEU A 14 69.33 -71.21 26.28
C LEU A 14 68.30 -71.00 25.17
N SER A 15 67.02 -71.00 25.55
CA SER A 15 65.90 -70.76 24.65
C SER A 15 64.88 -69.85 25.32
N HIS A 16 64.48 -68.79 24.63
CA HIS A 16 63.37 -67.94 25.04
C HIS A 16 62.42 -67.77 23.87
N SER A 17 61.12 -67.86 24.17
CA SER A 17 60.06 -67.64 23.19
C SER A 17 59.24 -66.42 23.56
N VAL A 18 58.86 -65.63 22.55
CA VAL A 18 57.85 -64.59 22.67
C VAL A 18 56.73 -64.90 21.68
N THR A 19 55.49 -64.77 22.11
CA THR A 19 54.33 -64.92 21.23
C THR A 19 53.83 -63.54 20.80
N VAL A 20 53.77 -63.33 19.49
CA VAL A 20 53.18 -62.15 18.87
C VAL A 20 51.79 -62.52 18.34
N SER A 21 50.76 -61.83 18.80
CA SER A 21 49.38 -62.03 18.35
C SER A 21 49.01 -61.02 17.26
N PHE A 22 48.61 -61.52 16.10
CA PHE A 22 48.10 -60.73 14.99
C PHE A 22 46.58 -60.90 14.89
N LYS A 23 45.82 -59.82 15.07
CA LYS A 23 44.38 -59.83 14.85
C LYS A 23 44.09 -59.45 13.39
N VAL A 24 43.71 -60.42 12.57
CA VAL A 24 43.15 -60.18 11.24
C VAL A 24 41.70 -59.76 11.42
N VAL A 25 41.46 -58.46 11.25
CA VAL A 25 40.13 -57.87 11.08
C VAL A 25 39.76 -57.93 9.60
N GLN A 26 38.51 -58.28 9.30
CA GLN A 26 37.99 -58.17 7.95
C GLN A 26 38.07 -56.71 7.52
N ALA A 27 38.68 -56.44 6.36
CA ALA A 27 38.71 -55.10 5.81
C ALA A 27 37.26 -54.61 5.62
N PRO A 28 36.94 -53.35 5.97
CA PRO A 28 35.62 -52.79 5.71
C PRO A 28 35.27 -52.96 4.23
N THR A 29 34.07 -53.45 3.93
CA THR A 29 33.64 -53.66 2.54
C THR A 29 33.46 -52.30 1.85
N PRO A 30 34.03 -52.09 0.65
CA PRO A 30 33.78 -50.88 -0.14
C PRO A 30 32.28 -50.71 -0.40
N ASP A 31 31.77 -49.51 -0.15
CA ASP A 31 30.35 -49.17 -0.33
C ASP A 31 30.19 -47.68 -0.70
N PHE A 32 28.96 -47.21 -0.93
CA PHE A 32 28.68 -45.79 -1.10
C PHE A 32 27.43 -45.37 -0.31
N SER A 33 27.29 -44.07 -0.06
CA SER A 33 26.07 -43.48 0.49
C SER A 33 25.49 -42.45 -0.46
N MET A 34 24.21 -42.14 -0.30
CA MET A 34 23.48 -41.16 -1.10
C MET A 34 22.73 -40.18 -0.20
N SER A 35 22.69 -38.92 -0.60
CA SER A 35 21.86 -37.89 0.04
C SER A 35 21.32 -36.91 -0.99
N ALA A 36 20.22 -36.23 -0.66
CA ALA A 36 19.61 -35.19 -1.47
C ALA A 36 19.66 -33.84 -0.75
N ASN A 37 20.04 -32.78 -1.45
CA ASN A 37 20.07 -31.43 -0.91
C ASN A 37 19.55 -30.40 -1.95
N PRO A 38 18.41 -29.73 -1.71
CA PRO A 38 17.50 -29.90 -0.58
C PRO A 38 16.70 -31.23 -0.64
N ALA A 39 16.45 -31.85 0.51
CA ALA A 39 15.65 -33.08 0.61
C ALA A 39 14.13 -32.83 0.47
N SER A 40 13.68 -31.59 0.69
CA SER A 40 12.29 -31.17 0.51
C SER A 40 12.20 -29.71 0.07
N GLN A 41 11.28 -29.39 -0.84
CA GLN A 41 11.01 -28.01 -1.25
C GLN A 41 9.60 -27.81 -1.81
N ASN A 42 9.10 -26.58 -1.70
CA ASN A 42 7.86 -26.16 -2.37
C ASN A 42 8.17 -25.76 -3.82
N VAL A 43 7.30 -26.11 -4.76
CA VAL A 43 7.43 -25.74 -6.18
C VAL A 43 6.10 -25.17 -6.66
N GLN A 44 6.11 -23.96 -7.21
CA GLN A 44 4.92 -23.39 -7.82
C GLN A 44 4.58 -24.10 -9.13
N GLN A 45 3.30 -24.27 -9.43
CA GLN A 45 2.84 -24.71 -10.75
C GLN A 45 3.49 -23.88 -11.86
N GLY A 46 3.93 -24.56 -12.92
CA GLY A 46 4.64 -23.95 -14.06
C GLY A 46 6.13 -23.65 -13.80
N SER A 47 6.64 -23.89 -12.59
CA SER A 47 8.05 -23.68 -12.24
C SER A 47 8.87 -24.98 -12.27
N THR A 48 10.19 -24.81 -12.25
CA THR A 48 11.17 -25.89 -12.11
C THR A 48 11.96 -25.72 -10.82
N ALA A 49 12.26 -26.82 -10.13
CA ALA A 49 13.13 -26.86 -8.97
C ALA A 49 14.23 -27.91 -9.16
N THR A 50 15.34 -27.78 -8.44
CA THR A 50 16.44 -28.74 -8.50
C THR A 50 16.80 -29.27 -7.12
N SER A 51 17.24 -30.52 -7.06
CA SER A 51 17.82 -31.14 -5.87
C SER A 51 19.15 -31.78 -6.25
N MET A 52 20.20 -31.52 -5.49
CA MET A 52 21.51 -32.12 -5.71
C MET A 52 21.56 -33.48 -5.04
N ILE A 53 21.78 -34.53 -5.84
CA ILE A 53 22.02 -35.88 -5.35
C ILE A 53 23.52 -36.06 -5.17
N VAL A 54 23.96 -36.25 -3.93
CA VAL A 54 25.36 -36.43 -3.57
C VAL A 54 25.61 -37.90 -3.28
N VAL A 55 26.56 -38.50 -3.99
CA VAL A 55 27.02 -39.88 -3.79
C VAL A 55 28.41 -39.83 -3.18
N THR A 56 28.62 -40.51 -2.05
CA THR A 56 29.89 -40.45 -1.29
C THR A 56 30.48 -41.84 -1.10
N SER A 57 31.78 -41.98 -1.37
CA SER A 57 32.54 -43.23 -1.21
C SER A 57 32.67 -43.60 0.26
N ILE A 58 32.45 -44.87 0.58
CA ILE A 58 32.64 -45.47 1.90
C ILE A 58 33.69 -46.58 1.78
N ASN A 59 34.59 -46.66 2.75
CA ASN A 59 35.61 -47.72 2.83
C ASN A 59 36.48 -47.87 1.56
N GLY A 60 36.80 -46.75 0.91
CA GLY A 60 37.65 -46.75 -0.28
C GLY A 60 36.97 -47.21 -1.57
N PHE A 61 35.63 -47.24 -1.62
CA PHE A 61 34.90 -47.52 -2.85
C PHE A 61 35.30 -46.58 -3.99
N SER A 62 35.64 -47.16 -5.12
CA SER A 62 35.88 -46.44 -6.36
C SER A 62 35.15 -47.15 -7.49
N GLY A 63 34.41 -46.40 -8.30
CA GLY A 63 33.64 -46.98 -9.40
C GLY A 63 32.50 -46.09 -9.85
N THR A 64 31.81 -46.53 -10.90
CA THR A 64 30.68 -45.81 -11.49
C THR A 64 29.36 -46.28 -10.87
N VAL A 65 28.65 -45.37 -10.21
CA VAL A 65 27.30 -45.61 -9.70
C VAL A 65 26.29 -45.17 -10.76
N ASN A 66 25.44 -46.09 -11.19
CA ASN A 66 24.33 -45.79 -12.10
C ASN A 66 23.14 -45.30 -11.30
N LEU A 67 22.54 -44.18 -11.71
CA LEU A 67 21.43 -43.54 -11.02
C LEU A 67 20.13 -43.74 -11.81
N SER A 68 19.07 -44.13 -11.11
CA SER A 68 17.71 -44.16 -11.62
C SER A 68 16.78 -43.43 -10.66
N SER A 69 15.63 -42.98 -11.17
CA SER A 69 14.58 -42.38 -10.35
C SER A 69 13.28 -43.16 -10.50
N SER A 70 12.36 -43.03 -9.55
CA SER A 70 10.96 -43.42 -9.75
C SER A 70 10.42 -42.79 -11.05
N ALA A 71 9.52 -43.50 -11.74
CA ALA A 71 8.94 -42.97 -12.97
C ALA A 71 7.98 -41.81 -12.66
N PRO A 72 8.01 -40.71 -13.44
CA PRO A 72 6.98 -39.67 -13.36
C PRO A 72 5.57 -40.26 -13.59
N PRO A 73 4.54 -39.77 -12.88
CA PRO A 73 3.16 -40.19 -13.12
C PRO A 73 2.73 -39.83 -14.55
N LEU A 74 2.00 -40.73 -15.19
CA LEU A 74 1.46 -40.52 -16.53
C LEU A 74 0.11 -39.82 -16.42
N CYS A 75 0.11 -38.49 -16.44
CA CYS A 75 -1.11 -37.70 -16.64
C CYS A 75 -0.81 -36.39 -17.38
N PRO A 76 -1.80 -35.77 -18.08
CA PRO A 76 -1.56 -34.62 -18.96
C PRO A 76 -0.92 -33.40 -18.28
N SER A 77 -1.15 -33.21 -16.98
CA SER A 77 -0.62 -32.09 -16.21
C SER A 77 0.34 -32.51 -15.09
N CYS A 78 0.69 -33.79 -14.99
CA CYS A 78 1.58 -34.29 -13.95
C CYS A 78 2.99 -33.68 -14.08
N PRO A 79 3.71 -33.49 -12.96
CA PRO A 79 5.10 -33.05 -13.01
C PRO A 79 5.99 -34.12 -13.66
N THR A 80 7.11 -33.68 -14.20
CA THR A 80 8.17 -34.53 -14.74
C THR A 80 9.46 -34.32 -13.96
N TRP A 81 10.37 -35.28 -14.02
CA TRP A 81 11.69 -35.11 -13.45
C TRP A 81 12.76 -35.91 -14.20
N SER A 82 14.00 -35.45 -14.08
CA SER A 82 15.15 -36.08 -14.73
C SER A 82 16.43 -35.94 -13.88
N LEU A 83 17.33 -36.90 -14.06
CA LEU A 83 18.68 -36.89 -13.46
C LEU A 83 19.71 -36.58 -14.54
N SER A 84 20.63 -35.67 -14.25
CA SER A 84 21.78 -35.37 -15.10
C SER A 84 23.04 -35.10 -14.26
N PRO A 85 24.12 -35.87 -14.42
CA PRO A 85 24.24 -37.11 -15.22
C PRO A 85 23.53 -38.32 -14.57
N ARG A 86 23.14 -39.33 -15.37
CA ARG A 86 22.55 -40.59 -14.87
C ARG A 86 23.57 -41.60 -14.35
N ASN A 87 24.84 -41.27 -14.38
CA ASN A 87 25.90 -42.06 -13.76
C ASN A 87 26.97 -41.12 -13.26
N VAL A 88 27.59 -41.50 -12.15
CA VAL A 88 28.64 -40.72 -11.50
C VAL A 88 29.79 -41.64 -11.14
N THR A 89 31.02 -41.21 -11.38
CA THR A 89 32.22 -41.99 -11.03
C THR A 89 32.83 -41.43 -9.76
N LEU A 90 32.94 -42.28 -8.75
CA LEU A 90 33.55 -41.93 -7.47
C LEU A 90 35.03 -42.32 -7.44
N PRO A 91 35.93 -41.40 -7.05
CA PRO A 91 37.26 -41.78 -6.60
C PRO A 91 37.19 -42.34 -5.17
N SER A 92 38.16 -43.18 -4.80
CA SER A 92 38.27 -43.73 -3.44
C SER A 92 38.29 -42.60 -2.39
N GLY A 93 37.34 -42.61 -1.46
CA GLY A 93 37.20 -41.61 -0.42
C GLY A 93 36.63 -40.25 -0.87
N GLY A 94 36.22 -40.11 -2.14
CA GLY A 94 35.63 -38.88 -2.66
C GLY A 94 34.10 -38.94 -2.83
N SER A 95 33.56 -37.88 -3.41
CA SER A 95 32.13 -37.73 -3.71
C SER A 95 31.89 -37.28 -5.15
N ALA A 96 30.74 -37.61 -5.69
CA ALA A 96 30.27 -37.14 -6.99
C ALA A 96 28.79 -36.76 -6.94
N THR A 97 28.32 -35.92 -7.87
CA THR A 97 26.98 -35.33 -7.80
C THR A 97 26.18 -35.50 -9.08
N SER A 98 24.86 -35.63 -8.96
CA SER A 98 23.89 -35.54 -10.05
C SER A 98 22.80 -34.53 -9.68
N THR A 99 22.33 -33.77 -10.67
CA THR A 99 21.21 -32.85 -10.47
C THR A 99 19.89 -33.56 -10.79
N LEU A 100 18.98 -33.60 -9.82
CA LEU A 100 17.57 -33.96 -10.03
C LEU A 100 16.79 -32.68 -10.37
N THR A 101 16.32 -32.58 -11.59
CA THR A 101 15.47 -31.47 -12.05
C THR A 101 14.02 -31.90 -12.01
N PHE A 102 13.17 -31.16 -11.30
CA PHE A 102 11.73 -31.39 -11.17
C PHE A 102 10.97 -30.26 -11.84
N SER A 103 10.17 -30.55 -12.85
CA SER A 103 9.46 -29.57 -13.67
C SER A 103 7.95 -29.76 -13.56
N THR A 104 7.24 -28.68 -13.26
CA THR A 104 5.77 -28.66 -13.14
C THR A 104 5.14 -27.94 -14.32
N THR A 105 3.83 -28.14 -14.51
CA THR A 105 3.00 -27.36 -15.45
C THR A 105 2.03 -26.48 -14.67
N THR A 106 1.38 -25.53 -15.34
CA THR A 106 0.34 -24.68 -14.73
C THR A 106 -0.87 -25.47 -14.21
N GLY A 107 -1.09 -26.69 -14.71
CA GLY A 107 -2.18 -27.59 -14.28
C GLY A 107 -1.74 -28.69 -13.31
N SER A 108 -0.50 -28.69 -12.82
CA SER A 108 -0.01 -29.77 -11.95
C SER A 108 -0.78 -29.84 -10.64
N PRO A 109 -1.21 -31.03 -10.16
CA PRO A 109 -1.97 -31.14 -8.93
C PRO A 109 -1.20 -30.56 -7.73
N THR A 110 -1.86 -29.73 -6.91
CA THR A 110 -1.27 -29.14 -5.71
C THR A 110 -1.18 -30.19 -4.60
N THR A 111 -0.13 -31.01 -4.64
CA THR A 111 0.14 -32.10 -3.70
C THR A 111 1.65 -32.36 -3.61
N THR A 112 2.06 -33.25 -2.70
CA THR A 112 3.47 -33.63 -2.53
C THR A 112 3.83 -34.83 -3.39
N PHE A 113 4.89 -34.70 -4.18
CA PHE A 113 5.50 -35.77 -4.97
C PHE A 113 6.83 -36.17 -4.33
N VAL A 114 6.99 -37.46 -4.04
CA VAL A 114 8.24 -38.01 -3.51
C VAL A 114 8.98 -38.71 -4.64
N VAL A 115 10.13 -38.16 -5.04
CA VAL A 115 11.01 -38.76 -6.05
C VAL A 115 12.03 -39.64 -5.33
N ASN A 116 11.95 -40.95 -5.56
CA ASN A 116 12.95 -41.89 -5.06
C ASN A 116 14.08 -41.99 -6.08
N VAL A 117 15.32 -41.77 -5.66
CA VAL A 117 16.52 -41.90 -6.49
C VAL A 117 17.33 -43.09 -5.97
N THR A 118 17.63 -44.04 -6.86
CA THR A 118 18.38 -45.27 -6.55
C THR A 118 19.71 -45.26 -7.29
N GLY A 119 20.80 -45.46 -6.56
CA GLY A 119 22.13 -45.67 -7.12
C GLY A 119 22.51 -47.15 -7.06
N THR A 120 23.10 -47.68 -8.13
CA THR A 120 23.56 -49.07 -8.19
C THR A 120 24.99 -49.21 -8.74
N ASN A 121 25.74 -50.14 -8.16
CA ASN A 121 27.03 -50.61 -8.69
C ASN A 121 27.15 -52.12 -8.41
N GLY A 122 26.95 -52.96 -9.43
CA GLY A 122 26.89 -54.41 -9.24
C GLY A 122 25.77 -54.81 -8.28
N ASN A 123 26.14 -55.38 -7.13
CA ASN A 123 25.20 -55.80 -6.07
C ASN A 123 24.92 -54.71 -5.02
N LEU A 124 25.65 -53.59 -5.05
CA LEU A 124 25.41 -52.47 -4.13
C LEU A 124 24.25 -51.62 -4.64
N SER A 125 23.31 -51.30 -3.75
CA SER A 125 22.14 -50.48 -4.05
C SER A 125 21.78 -49.63 -2.85
N HIS A 126 21.73 -48.31 -3.05
CA HIS A 126 21.28 -47.35 -2.04
C HIS A 126 20.28 -46.37 -2.65
N SER A 127 19.44 -45.76 -1.81
CA SER A 127 18.45 -44.80 -2.28
C SER A 127 18.40 -43.55 -1.39
N THR A 128 17.99 -42.44 -1.99
CA THR A 128 17.63 -41.20 -1.31
C THR A 128 16.35 -40.64 -1.91
N THR A 129 15.60 -39.86 -1.14
CA THR A 129 14.35 -39.23 -1.61
C THR A 129 14.46 -37.72 -1.65
N SER A 130 13.83 -37.11 -2.66
CA SER A 130 13.56 -35.67 -2.71
C SER A 130 12.05 -35.46 -2.75
N SER A 131 11.51 -34.70 -1.80
CA SER A 131 10.08 -34.35 -1.73
C SER A 131 9.82 -32.98 -2.35
N PHE A 132 8.84 -32.90 -3.26
CA PHE A 132 8.43 -31.67 -3.92
C PHE A 132 6.96 -31.42 -3.66
N THR A 133 6.64 -30.41 -2.88
CA THR A 133 5.25 -30.00 -2.62
C THR A 133 4.83 -28.97 -3.65
N ILE A 134 3.93 -29.35 -4.56
CA ILE A 134 3.41 -28.43 -5.57
C ILE A 134 2.38 -27.52 -4.91
N VAL A 135 2.61 -26.22 -5.04
CA VAL A 135 1.70 -25.17 -4.61
C VAL A 135 1.12 -24.47 -5.84
N ALA A 136 -0.07 -23.88 -5.71
CA ALA A 136 -0.71 -23.16 -6.80
C ALA A 136 0.20 -22.04 -7.32
N ALA A 137 0.14 -21.76 -8.63
CA ALA A 137 0.75 -20.55 -9.16
C ALA A 137 0.10 -19.33 -8.51
N LEU A 138 0.90 -18.37 -8.05
CA LEU A 138 0.38 -17.12 -7.52
C LEU A 138 -0.23 -16.33 -8.68
N THR A 139 -1.55 -16.23 -8.72
CA THR A 139 -2.21 -15.23 -9.56
C THR A 139 -2.05 -13.89 -8.86
N PRO A 140 -1.42 -12.89 -9.50
CA PRO A 140 -1.21 -11.60 -8.85
C PRO A 140 -2.55 -11.01 -8.44
N GLY A 141 -2.66 -10.56 -7.19
CA GLY A 141 -3.81 -9.81 -6.73
C GLY A 141 -3.81 -8.40 -7.31
N THR A 142 -4.50 -7.47 -6.67
CA THR A 142 -4.44 -6.05 -7.02
C THR A 142 -4.46 -5.21 -5.77
N VAL A 143 -3.51 -4.29 -5.65
CA VAL A 143 -3.54 -3.17 -4.72
C VAL A 143 -4.05 -1.93 -5.45
N CYS A 144 -5.01 -1.23 -4.88
CA CYS A 144 -5.68 -0.15 -5.60
C CYS A 144 -6.00 1.06 -4.74
N ILE A 145 -6.12 2.20 -5.40
CA ILE A 145 -6.77 3.39 -4.84
C ILE A 145 -8.27 3.32 -5.18
N ALA A 146 -9.11 3.41 -4.15
CA ALA A 146 -10.55 3.20 -4.25
C ALA A 146 -11.33 4.25 -3.42
N PRO A 147 -12.66 4.39 -3.60
CA PRO A 147 -13.47 5.25 -2.75
C PRO A 147 -13.30 4.90 -1.27
N ALA A 148 -13.25 5.88 -0.38
CA ALA A 148 -13.06 5.65 1.06
C ALA A 148 -14.13 4.75 1.72
N SER A 149 -15.31 4.61 1.11
CA SER A 149 -16.37 3.71 1.57
C SER A 149 -16.17 2.25 1.15
N SER A 150 -15.30 1.98 0.17
CA SER A 150 -15.09 0.65 -0.38
C SER A 150 -14.06 -0.16 0.41
N THR A 151 -14.22 -1.49 0.39
CA THR A 151 -13.24 -2.47 0.92
C THR A 151 -12.77 -3.42 -0.18
N SER A 152 -12.99 -3.10 -1.45
CA SER A 152 -12.57 -3.89 -2.60
C SER A 152 -12.02 -2.99 -3.68
N CYS A 153 -11.32 -3.58 -4.66
CA CYS A 153 -10.80 -2.83 -5.79
C CYS A 153 -11.88 -2.63 -6.88
N PRO A 154 -12.00 -1.42 -7.44
CA PRO A 154 -12.85 -1.20 -8.60
C PRO A 154 -12.28 -1.91 -9.83
N SER A 155 -13.11 -2.21 -10.82
CA SER A 155 -12.68 -2.80 -12.09
C SER A 155 -12.03 -1.79 -13.05
N THR A 156 -12.21 -0.50 -12.78
CA THR A 156 -11.61 0.61 -13.54
C THR A 156 -10.97 1.62 -12.58
N PRO A 157 -9.97 2.40 -13.04
CA PRO A 157 -9.36 3.44 -12.22
C PRO A 157 -10.40 4.40 -11.65
N LEU A 158 -10.28 4.71 -10.35
CA LEU A 158 -11.15 5.66 -9.70
C LEU A 158 -10.95 7.06 -10.29
N MET A 159 -12.04 7.71 -10.67
CA MET A 159 -12.09 9.13 -11.02
C MET A 159 -12.73 9.92 -9.87
N ALA A 160 -11.91 10.37 -8.92
CA ALA A 160 -12.37 11.15 -7.77
C ALA A 160 -12.61 12.62 -8.17
N GLN A 161 -13.53 13.28 -7.46
CA GLN A 161 -13.86 14.68 -7.68
C GLN A 161 -13.96 15.45 -6.37
N GLY A 162 -13.71 16.75 -6.40
CA GLY A 162 -13.95 17.64 -5.26
C GLY A 162 -13.79 19.12 -5.61
N THR A 163 -13.94 19.98 -4.60
CA THR A 163 -13.81 21.44 -4.76
C THR A 163 -12.63 21.95 -3.94
N VAL A 164 -11.91 22.94 -4.46
CA VAL A 164 -10.81 23.60 -3.72
C VAL A 164 -11.33 24.16 -2.39
N GLY A 165 -10.59 23.91 -1.32
CA GLY A 165 -10.98 24.20 0.07
C GLY A 165 -11.71 23.05 0.77
N GLY A 166 -12.12 22.02 0.03
CA GLY A 166 -12.71 20.79 0.57
C GLY A 166 -11.67 19.72 0.93
N GLN A 167 -12.18 18.54 1.30
CA GLN A 167 -11.37 17.35 1.57
C GLN A 167 -11.77 16.18 0.67
N LEU A 168 -10.79 15.36 0.32
CA LEU A 168 -10.95 14.08 -0.35
C LEU A 168 -10.46 12.97 0.57
N SER A 169 -11.23 11.90 0.72
CA SER A 169 -10.75 10.66 1.35
C SER A 169 -10.78 9.50 0.36
N VAL A 170 -9.71 8.71 0.33
CA VAL A 170 -9.59 7.49 -0.48
C VAL A 170 -9.18 6.32 0.41
N ALA A 171 -9.48 5.10 -0.04
CA ALA A 171 -8.98 3.88 0.55
C ALA A 171 -7.87 3.30 -0.33
N VAL A 172 -6.87 2.69 0.31
CA VAL A 172 -5.93 1.77 -0.34
C VAL A 172 -6.41 0.36 -0.01
N ASN A 173 -6.88 -0.36 -1.01
CA ASN A 173 -7.46 -1.70 -0.85
C ASN A 173 -6.58 -2.75 -1.52
N VAL A 174 -6.79 -4.01 -1.12
CA VAL A 174 -6.26 -5.21 -1.78
C VAL A 174 -7.42 -6.08 -2.25
N GLN A 175 -7.25 -6.75 -3.37
CA GLN A 175 -8.24 -7.64 -3.96
C GLN A 175 -7.56 -8.92 -4.45
N ASN A 176 -8.13 -10.07 -4.11
CA ASN A 176 -7.69 -11.39 -4.58
C ASN A 176 -6.21 -11.70 -4.32
N SER A 177 -5.61 -11.09 -3.30
CA SER A 177 -4.24 -11.40 -2.90
C SER A 177 -4.18 -12.77 -2.20
N PRO A 178 -3.05 -13.47 -2.21
CA PRO A 178 -2.83 -14.61 -1.31
C PRO A 178 -2.96 -14.23 0.18
N ALA A 179 -2.69 -15.21 1.05
CA ALA A 179 -2.68 -14.98 2.49
C ALA A 179 -1.48 -14.09 2.82
N LEU A 180 -1.73 -12.94 3.45
CA LEU A 180 -0.74 -11.91 3.75
C LEU A 180 -0.69 -11.62 5.25
N ASN A 181 0.43 -11.12 5.74
CA ASN A 181 0.59 -10.72 7.14
C ASN A 181 1.13 -9.30 7.31
N GLY A 182 1.27 -8.54 6.24
CA GLY A 182 1.74 -7.17 6.32
C GLY A 182 1.80 -6.47 4.97
N PHE A 183 2.10 -5.19 5.02
CA PHE A 183 2.34 -4.36 3.86
C PHE A 183 3.28 -3.19 4.18
N ASP A 184 3.89 -2.63 3.15
CA ASP A 184 4.62 -1.36 3.15
C ASP A 184 4.33 -0.67 1.82
N ILE A 185 3.53 0.40 1.87
CA ILE A 185 2.95 1.04 0.69
C ILE A 185 3.21 2.54 0.74
N LEU A 186 3.70 3.07 -0.38
CA LEU A 186 3.83 4.50 -0.60
C LEU A 186 2.74 4.96 -1.57
N VAL A 187 2.13 6.10 -1.30
CA VAL A 187 1.19 6.79 -2.19
C VAL A 187 1.69 8.21 -2.40
N LEU A 188 1.71 8.66 -3.66
CA LEU A 188 2.20 9.97 -4.06
C LEU A 188 1.11 10.75 -4.79
N THR A 189 0.99 12.03 -4.46
CA THR A 189 0.15 13.01 -5.17
C THR A 189 0.96 14.28 -5.48
N ASP A 190 0.45 15.13 -6.37
CA ASP A 190 0.95 16.50 -6.50
C ASP A 190 0.44 17.35 -5.32
N PRO A 191 1.33 17.81 -4.40
CA PRO A 191 0.94 18.57 -3.22
C PRO A 191 0.40 19.97 -3.52
N SER A 192 0.56 20.48 -4.75
CA SER A 192 -0.05 21.73 -5.19
C SER A 192 -1.55 21.59 -5.49
N VAL A 193 -2.05 20.35 -5.62
CA VAL A 193 -3.47 20.02 -5.87
C VAL A 193 -4.08 19.26 -4.70
N LEU A 194 -3.46 18.14 -4.30
CA LEU A 194 -3.91 17.27 -3.22
C LEU A 194 -2.81 17.18 -2.17
N ARG A 195 -3.06 17.82 -1.02
CA ARG A 195 -2.10 17.82 0.08
C ARG A 195 -2.54 16.83 1.15
N PRO A 196 -1.78 15.74 1.40
CA PRO A 196 -2.18 14.74 2.38
C PRO A 196 -2.14 15.32 3.80
N VAL A 197 -3.10 14.91 4.62
CA VAL A 197 -3.30 15.43 5.99
C VAL A 197 -3.19 14.32 7.02
N SER A 198 -3.79 13.18 6.75
CA SER A 198 -3.80 12.03 7.65
C SER A 198 -3.97 10.73 6.89
N ASP A 199 -3.50 9.65 7.49
CA ASP A 199 -3.80 8.28 7.12
C ASP A 199 -4.50 7.56 8.29
N SER A 200 -5.17 6.44 8.02
CA SER A 200 -5.85 5.66 9.06
C SER A 200 -5.89 4.18 8.71
N LEU A 201 -5.51 3.33 9.66
CA LEU A 201 -5.62 1.88 9.58
C LEU A 201 -7.02 1.35 9.98
N ASN A 202 -8.00 2.23 10.19
CA ASN A 202 -9.34 1.80 10.57
C ASN A 202 -9.99 0.99 9.43
N GLY A 203 -10.46 -0.22 9.77
CA GLY A 203 -11.04 -1.17 8.83
C GLY A 203 -10.00 -1.96 8.03
N THR A 204 -8.74 -1.97 8.45
CA THR A 204 -7.68 -2.75 7.80
C THR A 204 -7.96 -4.27 7.83
N VAL A 205 -7.48 -5.01 6.82
CA VAL A 205 -7.53 -6.48 6.75
C VAL A 205 -6.62 -7.18 7.75
N LEU A 206 -5.61 -6.48 8.24
CA LEU A 206 -4.67 -7.02 9.21
C LEU A 206 -5.34 -7.18 10.58
N GLN A 207 -4.87 -8.16 11.36
CA GLN A 207 -5.33 -8.42 12.73
C GLN A 207 -4.17 -8.24 13.71
N ASN A 208 -4.45 -7.77 14.93
CA ASN A 208 -3.41 -7.48 15.94
C ASN A 208 -2.28 -6.62 15.36
N VAL A 209 -2.67 -5.48 14.79
CA VAL A 209 -1.82 -4.65 13.93
C VAL A 209 -0.69 -4.00 14.72
N PHE A 210 0.54 -4.19 14.24
CA PHE A 210 1.71 -3.43 14.65
C PHE A 210 2.14 -2.49 13.53
N VAL A 211 2.19 -1.19 13.82
CA VAL A 211 2.59 -0.17 12.85
C VAL A 211 4.11 -0.07 12.82
N VAL A 212 4.71 -0.48 11.71
CA VAL A 212 6.16 -0.43 11.49
C VAL A 212 6.57 0.98 11.11
N ARG A 213 5.79 1.64 10.25
CA ARG A 213 6.02 3.01 9.83
C ARG A 213 4.70 3.67 9.47
N ASN A 214 4.56 4.93 9.87
CA ASN A 214 3.53 5.79 9.36
C ASN A 214 4.12 7.19 9.15
N SER A 215 3.96 7.75 7.95
CA SER A 215 4.44 9.07 7.58
C SER A 215 3.52 9.73 6.57
N VAL A 216 3.07 10.94 6.89
CA VAL A 216 2.31 11.82 5.99
C VAL A 216 3.15 13.07 5.75
N ASN A 217 3.63 13.27 4.52
CA ASN A 217 4.41 14.44 4.13
C ASN A 217 3.62 15.34 3.19
N SER A 218 3.05 16.40 3.76
CA SER A 218 2.25 17.39 3.04
C SER A 218 3.05 18.26 2.07
N THR A 219 4.36 18.34 2.22
CA THR A 219 5.25 19.13 1.34
C THR A 219 5.62 18.36 0.07
N SER A 220 5.87 17.06 0.20
CA SER A 220 6.22 16.21 -0.95
C SER A 220 5.02 15.50 -1.58
N GLY A 221 3.84 15.54 -0.94
CA GLY A 221 2.65 14.78 -1.37
C GLY A 221 2.74 13.28 -1.10
N LEU A 222 3.73 12.85 -0.30
CA LEU A 222 4.01 11.43 -0.06
C LEU A 222 3.36 10.95 1.24
N VAL A 223 2.66 9.82 1.17
CA VAL A 223 2.18 9.05 2.32
C VAL A 223 2.86 7.68 2.28
N ARG A 224 3.40 7.23 3.43
CA ARG A 224 3.95 5.88 3.58
C ARG A 224 3.37 5.21 4.81
N VAL A 225 2.74 4.06 4.61
CA VAL A 225 2.19 3.24 5.68
C VAL A 225 2.75 1.84 5.57
N ALA A 226 3.37 1.36 6.65
CA ALA A 226 3.84 0.01 6.78
C ALA A 226 3.31 -0.60 8.09
N ALA A 227 2.65 -1.74 7.98
CA ALA A 227 2.02 -2.42 9.10
C ALA A 227 2.08 -3.94 8.93
N VAL A 228 2.11 -4.66 10.05
CA VAL A 228 2.15 -6.12 10.09
C VAL A 228 1.14 -6.66 11.11
N SER A 229 0.64 -7.87 10.87
CA SER A 229 -0.15 -8.64 11.83
C SER A 229 0.76 -9.38 12.81
N GLN A 230 0.51 -9.27 14.12
CA GLN A 230 1.24 -10.04 15.12
C GLN A 230 0.61 -11.43 15.32
N GLY A 231 1.34 -12.48 14.93
CA GLY A 231 0.95 -13.88 15.19
C GLY A 231 -0.21 -14.39 14.33
N SER A 232 -0.58 -13.69 13.26
CA SER A 232 -1.65 -14.10 12.35
C SER A 232 -1.31 -13.79 10.88
N ILE A 233 -1.98 -14.49 9.99
CA ILE A 233 -1.98 -14.28 8.53
C ILE A 233 -3.45 -14.24 8.10
N THR A 234 -3.78 -13.44 7.08
CA THR A 234 -5.13 -13.40 6.53
C THR A 234 -5.48 -14.72 5.83
N THR A 235 -6.78 -14.97 5.65
CA THR A 235 -7.24 -16.10 4.83
C THR A 235 -7.23 -15.72 3.36
N ALA A 236 -6.55 -16.49 2.52
CA ALA A 236 -6.58 -16.31 1.06
C ALA A 236 -7.94 -16.75 0.47
N PRO A 237 -8.46 -16.08 -0.58
CA PRO A 237 -7.95 -14.82 -1.13
C PRO A 237 -8.28 -13.63 -0.22
N THR A 238 -7.27 -12.80 0.06
CA THR A 238 -7.42 -11.61 0.88
C THR A 238 -8.01 -10.47 0.05
N THR A 239 -9.15 -9.95 0.50
CA THR A 239 -9.79 -8.76 -0.05
C THR A 239 -10.21 -7.85 1.10
N GLY A 240 -9.88 -6.58 1.00
CA GLY A 240 -10.24 -5.61 2.02
C GLY A 240 -9.40 -4.34 1.94
N ARG A 241 -9.53 -3.50 2.95
CA ARG A 241 -8.76 -2.26 3.07
C ARG A 241 -7.41 -2.51 3.71
N PHE A 242 -6.36 -1.85 3.25
CA PHE A 242 -5.13 -1.71 4.02
C PHE A 242 -5.20 -0.50 4.95
N PHE A 243 -5.48 0.68 4.38
CA PHE A 243 -5.64 1.93 5.12
C PHE A 243 -6.44 2.93 4.28
N SER A 244 -6.79 4.08 4.86
CA SER A 244 -7.34 5.23 4.14
C SER A 244 -6.41 6.44 4.26
N ILE A 245 -6.54 7.37 3.31
CA ILE A 245 -5.81 8.64 3.29
C ILE A 245 -6.81 9.78 3.11
N THR A 246 -6.64 10.86 3.86
CA THR A 246 -7.39 12.11 3.71
C THR A 246 -6.48 13.22 3.21
N TYR A 247 -6.92 13.92 2.17
CA TYR A 247 -6.25 15.03 1.50
C TYR A 247 -7.07 16.32 1.64
N ASN A 248 -6.40 17.45 1.80
CA ASN A 248 -6.97 18.75 1.52
C ASN A 248 -6.84 19.05 0.02
N ILE A 249 -7.92 19.54 -0.58
CA ILE A 249 -7.94 19.97 -1.98
C ILE A 249 -7.51 21.43 -2.03
N VAL A 250 -6.31 21.69 -2.53
CA VAL A 250 -5.66 23.02 -2.47
C VAL A 250 -5.51 23.69 -3.83
N GLY A 251 -5.61 22.94 -4.93
CA GLY A 251 -5.50 23.44 -6.29
C GLY A 251 -6.62 22.94 -7.19
N ALA A 252 -6.97 23.72 -8.21
CA ALA A 252 -7.94 23.33 -9.24
C ALA A 252 -7.22 22.61 -10.39
N THR A 253 -7.73 21.45 -10.82
CA THR A 253 -7.15 20.68 -11.94
C THR A 253 -8.20 19.88 -12.70
N GLN A 254 -7.95 19.61 -13.98
CA GLN A 254 -8.71 18.64 -14.78
C GLN A 254 -8.13 17.21 -14.72
N GLY A 255 -7.08 17.00 -13.93
CA GLY A 255 -6.50 15.69 -13.67
C GLY A 255 -5.24 15.80 -12.79
N THR A 256 -5.18 15.03 -11.72
CA THR A 256 -3.95 14.74 -10.98
C THR A 256 -3.99 13.30 -10.50
N TYR A 257 -2.86 12.61 -10.58
CA TYR A 257 -2.80 11.21 -10.19
C TYR A 257 -2.68 11.06 -8.67
N ILE A 258 -3.33 10.02 -8.15
CA ILE A 258 -3.04 9.41 -6.86
C ILE A 258 -2.43 8.06 -7.18
N LEU A 259 -1.11 7.99 -7.10
CA LEU A 259 -0.32 6.91 -7.70
C LEU A 259 0.58 6.22 -6.68
N PHE A 260 1.11 5.06 -7.05
CA PHE A 260 2.16 4.39 -6.30
C PHE A 260 3.50 4.75 -6.93
N PRO A 261 4.42 5.42 -6.20
CA PRO A 261 5.67 5.90 -6.81
C PRO A 261 6.57 4.72 -7.19
N VAL A 262 7.52 4.98 -8.09
CA VAL A 262 8.53 4.02 -8.51
C VAL A 262 9.87 4.23 -7.80
N GLY A 263 10.79 3.26 -7.92
CA GLY A 263 12.14 3.31 -7.35
C GLY A 263 12.33 2.46 -6.09
N CYS A 264 11.37 1.60 -5.77
CA CYS A 264 11.49 0.62 -4.69
C CYS A 264 11.89 -0.76 -5.24
N SER A 265 12.61 -1.56 -4.43
CA SER A 265 13.04 -2.92 -4.80
C SER A 265 12.56 -3.93 -3.76
N GLY A 266 12.43 -5.20 -4.15
CA GLY A 266 11.87 -6.24 -3.28
C GLY A 266 10.39 -6.01 -2.99
N THR A 267 9.65 -5.51 -3.98
CA THR A 267 8.25 -5.11 -3.89
C THR A 267 7.35 -6.15 -4.55
N SER A 268 6.04 -6.05 -4.32
CA SER A 268 5.03 -6.93 -4.94
C SER A 268 4.91 -6.76 -6.45
N ASN A 269 5.34 -5.60 -6.94
CA ASN A 269 5.51 -5.33 -8.36
C ASN A 269 6.88 -4.66 -8.50
N ASP A 270 7.84 -5.33 -9.14
CA ASP A 270 9.21 -4.83 -9.26
C ASP A 270 9.22 -3.35 -9.70
N ASN A 271 9.98 -2.52 -8.98
CA ASN A 271 10.10 -1.07 -9.16
C ASN A 271 8.94 -0.20 -8.63
N ILE A 272 7.75 -0.73 -8.33
CA ILE A 272 6.64 0.05 -7.75
C ILE A 272 6.65 -0.08 -6.23
N CYS A 273 6.49 1.02 -5.50
CA CYS A 273 6.54 1.09 -4.04
C CYS A 273 5.27 0.56 -3.34
N VAL A 274 4.87 -0.65 -3.71
CA VAL A 274 3.81 -1.46 -3.08
C VAL A 274 4.44 -2.79 -2.68
N THR A 275 4.49 -3.06 -1.38
CA THR A 275 4.92 -4.35 -0.85
C THR A 275 3.79 -4.94 -0.03
N VAL A 276 3.36 -6.14 -0.40
CA VAL A 276 2.47 -7.01 0.37
C VAL A 276 3.30 -8.20 0.82
N THR A 277 3.45 -8.36 2.13
CA THR A 277 4.32 -9.39 2.70
C THR A 277 3.52 -10.62 3.08
N SER A 278 4.11 -11.79 2.81
CA SER A 278 3.56 -13.07 3.21
C SER A 278 4.67 -14.05 3.59
N PRO A 279 4.54 -14.77 4.72
CA PRO A 279 5.49 -15.80 5.09
C PRO A 279 5.43 -17.02 4.16
N ASN A 280 4.36 -17.14 3.35
CA ASN A 280 4.15 -18.26 2.44
C ASN A 280 4.63 -17.98 1.02
N ALA A 281 4.96 -16.72 0.71
CA ALA A 281 5.39 -16.32 -0.62
C ALA A 281 6.90 -16.56 -0.84
N PRO A 282 7.34 -17.02 -2.02
CA PRO A 282 8.76 -17.03 -2.37
C PRO A 282 9.34 -15.61 -2.27
N GLY A 283 10.45 -15.44 -1.54
CA GLY A 283 11.04 -14.12 -1.31
C GLY A 283 10.29 -13.25 -0.29
N GLY A 284 9.21 -13.75 0.32
CA GLY A 284 8.48 -13.07 1.38
C GLY A 284 7.46 -12.02 0.92
N VAL A 285 7.25 -11.87 -0.39
CA VAL A 285 6.32 -10.90 -0.97
C VAL A 285 5.36 -11.55 -1.95
N ASP A 286 4.07 -11.24 -1.83
CA ASP A 286 3.06 -11.68 -2.79
C ASP A 286 3.09 -10.78 -4.03
N PRO A 287 3.00 -11.35 -5.26
CA PRO A 287 2.93 -10.55 -6.46
C PRO A 287 1.57 -9.84 -6.55
N GLU A 288 1.59 -8.55 -6.87
CA GLU A 288 0.38 -7.72 -6.95
C GLU A 288 0.40 -6.85 -8.20
N ASN A 289 -0.74 -6.70 -8.85
CA ASN A 289 -0.97 -5.61 -9.78
C ASN A 289 -1.28 -4.33 -9.01
N VAL A 290 -1.16 -3.17 -9.66
CA VAL A 290 -1.59 -1.89 -9.08
C VAL A 290 -2.66 -1.22 -9.91
N LEU A 291 -3.63 -0.60 -9.24
CA LEU A 291 -4.67 0.21 -9.87
C LEU A 291 -4.74 1.59 -9.22
N GLU A 292 -4.26 2.59 -9.93
CA GLU A 292 -4.18 3.96 -9.46
C GLU A 292 -5.51 4.72 -9.63
N ALA A 293 -5.55 5.94 -9.10
CA ALA A 293 -6.70 6.83 -9.27
C ALA A 293 -6.28 8.15 -9.93
N ASN A 294 -7.26 8.83 -10.48
CA ASN A 294 -7.13 10.21 -10.93
C ASN A 294 -8.15 11.07 -10.18
N PHE A 295 -7.82 12.34 -10.02
CA PHE A 295 -8.63 13.31 -9.31
C PHE A 295 -8.81 14.57 -10.14
N THR A 296 -10.02 15.08 -10.16
CA THR A 296 -10.33 16.39 -10.74
C THR A 296 -10.94 17.31 -9.69
N SER A 297 -10.58 18.58 -9.75
CA SER A 297 -11.13 19.59 -8.86
C SER A 297 -11.61 20.80 -9.62
N THR A 298 -12.72 21.36 -9.16
CA THR A 298 -13.21 22.65 -9.60
C THR A 298 -12.88 23.71 -8.56
N ALA A 299 -12.55 24.92 -9.02
CA ALA A 299 -12.52 26.08 -8.13
C ALA A 299 -13.95 26.46 -7.73
N PRO A 300 -14.19 26.94 -6.49
CA PRO A 300 -15.47 27.56 -6.15
C PRO A 300 -15.81 28.67 -7.15
N PRO A 301 -17.11 28.87 -7.47
CA PRO A 301 -17.49 29.96 -8.36
C PRO A 301 -17.12 31.33 -7.75
N PRO A 302 -16.78 32.33 -8.59
CA PRO A 302 -16.57 33.70 -8.14
C PRO A 302 -17.79 34.25 -7.38
N ASP A 303 -17.59 34.87 -6.22
CA ASP A 303 -18.66 35.45 -5.39
C ASP A 303 -18.20 36.73 -4.63
N PHE A 304 -19.06 37.39 -3.86
CA PHE A 304 -18.67 38.53 -3.01
C PHE A 304 -19.37 38.50 -1.66
N ALA A 305 -18.76 39.08 -0.63
CA ALA A 305 -19.37 39.27 0.69
C ALA A 305 -19.76 40.73 0.92
N SER A 306 -20.83 40.97 1.69
CA SER A 306 -21.25 42.29 2.17
C SER A 306 -21.30 42.36 3.69
N ARG A 307 -20.77 43.44 4.28
CA ARG A 307 -20.75 43.68 5.74
C ARG A 307 -20.99 45.15 6.06
N THR A 308 -21.65 45.44 7.18
CA THR A 308 -21.87 46.80 7.68
C THR A 308 -21.11 47.05 8.98
N SER A 309 -20.58 48.27 9.15
CA SER A 309 -19.98 48.72 10.41
C SER A 309 -20.14 50.23 10.60
N PRO A 310 -20.76 50.71 11.70
CA PRO A 310 -21.42 49.91 12.74
C PRO A 310 -22.74 49.28 12.28
N SER A 311 -23.08 48.08 12.78
CA SER A 311 -24.35 47.40 12.49
C SER A 311 -25.56 47.97 13.26
N SER A 312 -25.33 48.94 14.15
CA SER A 312 -26.38 49.68 14.82
C SER A 312 -26.06 51.18 14.90
N LEU A 313 -27.08 52.01 14.74
CA LEU A 313 -27.00 53.47 14.80
C LEU A 313 -28.03 53.98 15.80
N THR A 314 -27.65 54.97 16.60
CA THR A 314 -28.59 55.72 17.44
C THR A 314 -28.62 57.17 16.97
N ILE A 315 -29.81 57.67 16.64
CA ILE A 315 -29.99 58.98 16.01
C ILE A 315 -31.03 59.76 16.81
N ILE A 316 -30.68 60.97 17.22
CA ILE A 316 -31.65 61.91 17.80
C ILE A 316 -32.38 62.61 16.66
N ARG A 317 -33.71 62.79 16.76
CA ARG A 317 -34.50 63.50 15.74
C ARG A 317 -33.84 64.81 15.27
N GLY A 318 -33.79 65.00 13.96
CA GLY A 318 -33.14 66.13 13.31
C GLY A 318 -31.63 65.95 13.10
N GLN A 319 -31.06 64.80 13.44
CA GLN A 319 -29.66 64.45 13.19
C GLN A 319 -29.53 63.34 12.14
N SER A 320 -28.29 63.07 11.75
CA SER A 320 -27.92 61.99 10.83
C SER A 320 -26.80 61.15 11.43
N ALA A 321 -26.73 59.87 11.04
CA ALA A 321 -25.61 58.99 11.34
C ALA A 321 -25.32 58.09 10.13
N SER A 322 -24.14 57.49 10.09
CA SER A 322 -23.71 56.67 8.95
C SER A 322 -23.14 55.32 9.37
N SER A 323 -23.33 54.32 8.52
CA SER A 323 -22.65 53.02 8.56
C SER A 323 -21.88 52.79 7.27
N THR A 324 -20.68 52.24 7.37
CA THR A 324 -19.90 51.81 6.21
C THR A 324 -20.35 50.42 5.77
N VAL A 325 -20.71 50.27 4.51
CA VAL A 325 -20.95 48.99 3.85
C VAL A 325 -19.66 48.59 3.14
N THR A 326 -19.03 47.50 3.58
CA THR A 326 -17.84 46.93 2.95
C THR A 326 -18.24 45.76 2.07
N LEU A 327 -17.84 45.79 0.81
CA LEU A 327 -17.92 44.67 -0.12
C LEU A 327 -16.54 44.05 -0.28
N THR A 328 -16.45 42.72 -0.28
CA THR A 328 -15.19 41.98 -0.42
C THR A 328 -15.33 40.95 -1.54
N SER A 329 -14.38 40.92 -2.47
CA SER A 329 -14.32 39.90 -3.53
C SER A 329 -13.98 38.54 -2.93
N LEU A 330 -14.66 37.49 -3.38
CA LEU A 330 -14.40 36.09 -3.03
C LEU A 330 -14.12 35.29 -4.31
N ASN A 331 -13.20 34.32 -4.22
CA ASN A 331 -12.87 33.39 -5.30
C ASN A 331 -12.56 34.09 -6.65
N GLY A 332 -11.82 35.21 -6.59
CA GLY A 332 -11.42 35.97 -7.79
C GLY A 332 -12.55 36.74 -8.47
N PHE A 333 -13.66 36.99 -7.77
CA PHE A 333 -14.77 37.77 -8.30
C PHE A 333 -14.32 39.15 -8.77
N ARG A 334 -14.70 39.46 -10.01
CA ARG A 334 -14.50 40.74 -10.65
C ARG A 334 -15.83 41.15 -11.26
N GLY A 335 -16.32 42.31 -10.86
CA GLY A 335 -17.60 42.78 -11.36
C GLY A 335 -18.09 44.01 -10.62
N THR A 336 -19.20 44.54 -11.11
CA THR A 336 -19.87 45.69 -10.52
C THR A 336 -21.03 45.20 -9.65
N VAL A 337 -20.98 45.52 -8.36
CA VAL A 337 -22.03 45.22 -7.40
C VAL A 337 -22.88 46.46 -7.19
N THR A 338 -24.17 46.32 -7.42
CA THR A 338 -25.18 47.37 -7.19
C THR A 338 -25.79 47.19 -5.81
N LEU A 339 -25.85 48.27 -5.03
CA LEU A 339 -26.44 48.32 -3.71
C LEU A 339 -27.82 48.97 -3.77
N SER A 340 -28.76 48.39 -3.03
CA SER A 340 -30.06 48.98 -2.73
C SER A 340 -30.32 48.86 -1.23
N ALA A 341 -31.13 49.76 -0.68
CA ALA A 341 -31.53 49.70 0.72
C ALA A 341 -33.05 49.81 0.84
N THR A 342 -33.64 48.98 1.68
CA THR A 342 -35.03 49.08 2.10
C THR A 342 -35.09 49.26 3.61
N ILE A 343 -36.17 49.87 4.11
CA ILE A 343 -36.36 50.12 5.53
C ILE A 343 -37.67 49.53 6.03
N THR A 344 -37.62 48.88 7.19
CA THR A 344 -38.78 48.29 7.86
C THR A 344 -38.81 48.69 9.34
N PRO A 345 -39.94 49.14 9.89
CA PRO A 345 -41.23 49.33 9.24
C PRO A 345 -41.27 50.56 8.31
N SER A 346 -42.02 50.47 7.21
CA SER A 346 -42.32 51.63 6.36
C SER A 346 -43.42 52.47 6.99
N VAL A 347 -43.08 53.67 7.45
CA VAL A 347 -44.00 54.61 8.08
C VAL A 347 -43.96 55.96 7.36
N LYS A 348 -45.08 56.69 7.36
CA LYS A 348 -45.23 57.95 6.61
C LYS A 348 -44.18 59.02 6.94
N LYS A 349 -43.65 59.02 8.17
CA LYS A 349 -42.56 59.89 8.62
C LYS A 349 -41.34 59.09 9.09
N GLY A 350 -40.90 58.10 8.31
CA GLY A 350 -39.69 57.32 8.59
C GLY A 350 -38.40 58.12 8.36
N PRO A 351 -37.23 57.58 8.78
CA PRO A 351 -35.94 58.18 8.45
C PRO A 351 -35.64 58.07 6.95
N GLY A 352 -34.86 59.03 6.43
CA GLY A 352 -34.29 58.97 5.09
C GLY A 352 -33.07 58.07 5.06
N VAL A 353 -32.92 57.30 3.99
CA VAL A 353 -31.78 56.38 3.80
C VAL A 353 -31.13 56.67 2.45
N THR A 354 -29.82 56.84 2.44
CA THR A 354 -29.05 57.08 1.21
C THR A 354 -27.78 56.23 1.22
N LEU A 355 -27.46 55.60 0.10
CA LEU A 355 -26.22 54.86 -0.12
C LEU A 355 -25.36 55.64 -1.11
N THR A 356 -24.08 55.84 -0.82
CA THR A 356 -23.16 56.51 -1.75
C THR A 356 -21.77 55.89 -1.68
N PRO A 357 -21.23 55.39 -2.80
CA PRO A 357 -21.90 55.13 -4.09
C PRO A 357 -22.90 53.96 -4.02
N THR A 358 -23.85 53.89 -4.95
CA THR A 358 -24.80 52.76 -5.10
C THR A 358 -24.31 51.66 -6.03
N SER A 359 -23.19 51.86 -6.72
CA SER A 359 -22.59 50.90 -7.63
C SER A 359 -21.08 50.91 -7.44
N LEU A 360 -20.49 49.76 -7.14
CA LEU A 360 -19.08 49.63 -6.81
C LEU A 360 -18.46 48.54 -7.66
N SER A 361 -17.31 48.84 -8.26
CA SER A 361 -16.51 47.85 -8.96
C SER A 361 -15.59 47.14 -7.95
N LEU A 362 -15.63 45.81 -7.94
CA LEU A 362 -14.70 44.97 -7.20
C LEU A 362 -13.67 44.37 -8.15
N SER A 363 -12.40 44.55 -7.78
CA SER A 363 -11.29 43.78 -8.33
C SER A 363 -11.15 42.44 -7.60
N PRO A 364 -10.56 41.41 -8.24
CA PRO A 364 -10.18 40.17 -7.56
C PRO A 364 -9.40 40.47 -6.28
N ASP A 365 -9.73 39.75 -5.20
CA ASP A 365 -9.14 39.85 -3.87
C ASP A 365 -9.18 41.27 -3.23
N GLY A 366 -9.94 42.18 -3.85
CA GLY A 366 -10.10 43.55 -3.39
C GLY A 366 -11.30 43.74 -2.46
N SER A 367 -11.27 44.84 -1.72
CA SER A 367 -12.42 45.34 -0.96
C SER A 367 -12.75 46.76 -1.37
N THR A 368 -14.03 47.10 -1.39
CA THR A 368 -14.53 48.46 -1.66
C THR A 368 -15.60 48.82 -0.66
N THR A 369 -15.87 50.12 -0.48
CA THR A 369 -16.78 50.60 0.56
C THR A 369 -17.78 51.62 0.03
N ALA A 370 -19.00 51.55 0.55
CA ALA A 370 -20.05 52.55 0.38
C ALA A 370 -20.49 53.08 1.75
N ILE A 371 -20.98 54.32 1.79
CA ILE A 371 -21.50 54.92 3.01
C ILE A 371 -23.04 54.87 2.97
N LEU A 372 -23.62 54.18 3.94
CA LEU A 372 -25.04 54.27 4.27
C LEU A 372 -25.24 55.45 5.20
N THR A 373 -25.92 56.49 4.75
CA THR A 373 -26.31 57.64 5.56
C THR A 373 -27.79 57.55 5.91
N VAL A 374 -28.11 57.70 7.20
CA VAL A 374 -29.46 57.73 7.72
C VAL A 374 -29.72 59.12 8.27
N SER A 375 -30.73 59.81 7.74
CA SER A 375 -31.07 61.18 8.10
C SER A 375 -32.48 61.27 8.70
N THR A 376 -32.65 62.13 9.70
CA THR A 376 -33.93 62.37 10.36
C THR A 376 -34.26 63.86 10.39
N ASN A 377 -35.54 64.20 10.49
CA ASN A 377 -36.02 65.57 10.71
C ASN A 377 -36.86 65.66 11.99
N GLY A 378 -37.31 66.85 12.38
CA GLY A 378 -38.09 67.07 13.60
C GLY A 378 -39.42 66.30 13.65
N GLY A 379 -39.94 65.89 12.49
CA GLY A 379 -41.16 65.09 12.34
C GLY A 379 -40.92 63.59 12.20
N THR A 380 -39.68 63.11 12.12
CA THR A 380 -39.37 61.68 11.98
C THR A 380 -39.85 60.91 13.20
N GLN A 381 -40.60 59.83 13.00
CA GLN A 381 -41.15 59.01 14.07
C GLN A 381 -40.01 58.31 14.85
N THR A 382 -40.13 58.30 16.18
CA THR A 382 -39.21 57.58 17.07
C THR A 382 -39.51 56.10 17.07
N GLY A 383 -38.48 55.29 17.31
CA GLY A 383 -38.60 53.84 17.33
C GLY A 383 -37.38 53.17 16.72
N THR A 384 -37.46 51.85 16.63
CA THR A 384 -36.43 51.02 16.01
C THR A 384 -36.81 50.70 14.57
N TYR A 385 -35.87 50.91 13.67
CA TYR A 385 -35.95 50.58 12.25
C TYR A 385 -34.84 49.59 11.89
N THR A 386 -35.12 48.71 10.94
CA THR A 386 -34.11 47.83 10.33
C THR A 386 -33.95 48.24 8.88
N ILE A 387 -32.74 48.60 8.51
CA ILE A 387 -32.34 48.82 7.12
C ILE A 387 -31.78 47.50 6.59
N ILE A 388 -32.31 47.03 5.47
CA ILE A 388 -31.82 45.85 4.74
C ILE A 388 -31.11 46.37 3.50
N ILE A 389 -29.81 46.14 3.43
CA ILE A 389 -28.96 46.48 2.29
C ILE A 389 -28.81 45.23 1.43
N THR A 390 -29.28 45.31 0.19
CA THR A 390 -29.18 44.25 -0.82
C THR A 390 -28.10 44.62 -1.82
N ALA A 391 -27.09 43.76 -1.93
CA ALA A 391 -25.99 43.88 -2.87
C ALA A 391 -26.16 42.83 -3.98
N THR A 392 -26.20 43.26 -5.24
CA THR A 392 -26.51 42.40 -6.39
C THR A 392 -25.50 42.59 -7.53
N SER A 393 -25.05 41.48 -8.13
CA SER A 393 -24.26 41.47 -9.36
C SER A 393 -24.68 40.28 -10.23
N GLY A 394 -25.37 40.55 -11.34
CA GLY A 394 -25.93 39.49 -12.19
C GLY A 394 -26.94 38.64 -11.39
N SER A 395 -26.69 37.34 -11.29
CA SER A 395 -27.51 36.40 -10.48
C SER A 395 -27.11 36.33 -9.01
N LEU A 396 -25.96 36.89 -8.61
CA LEU A 396 -25.48 36.86 -7.22
C LEU A 396 -26.15 37.97 -6.42
N THR A 397 -26.72 37.64 -5.26
CA THR A 397 -27.37 38.60 -4.35
C THR A 397 -27.07 38.26 -2.89
N HIS A 398 -26.56 39.23 -2.13
CA HIS A 398 -26.25 39.12 -0.70
C HIS A 398 -26.87 40.26 0.10
N THR A 399 -27.31 39.99 1.33
CA THR A 399 -27.94 41.01 2.19
C THR A 399 -27.19 41.22 3.50
N THR A 400 -27.18 42.45 3.98
CA THR A 400 -26.66 42.84 5.30
C THR A 400 -27.60 43.88 5.92
N THR A 401 -27.63 43.98 7.24
CA THR A 401 -28.60 44.81 7.95
C THR A 401 -27.94 45.84 8.86
N VAL A 402 -28.65 46.95 9.10
CA VAL A 402 -28.29 47.97 10.09
C VAL A 402 -29.53 48.31 10.92
N THR A 403 -29.43 48.16 12.23
CA THR A 403 -30.49 48.56 13.17
C THR A 403 -30.36 50.05 13.52
N VAL A 404 -31.44 50.82 13.41
CA VAL A 404 -31.44 52.26 13.69
C VAL A 404 -32.44 52.57 14.80
N ASN A 405 -31.96 53.13 15.90
CA ASN A 405 -32.78 53.61 17.02
C ASN A 405 -32.93 55.12 16.95
N ILE A 406 -34.17 55.60 16.75
CA ILE A 406 -34.48 57.02 16.69
C ILE A 406 -35.08 57.48 18.02
N LEU A 407 -34.39 58.42 18.67
CA LEU A 407 -34.76 58.99 19.97
C LEU A 407 -35.29 60.42 19.81
N SER A 408 -36.19 60.83 20.71
CA SER A 408 -36.66 62.22 20.79
C SER A 408 -35.56 63.14 21.31
N ARG A 409 -35.59 64.43 20.95
CA ARG A 409 -34.87 65.44 21.74
C ARG A 409 -35.58 65.58 23.09
N HIS A 410 -34.84 65.49 24.18
CA HIS A 410 -35.32 65.87 25.50
C HIS A 410 -35.46 67.38 25.61
#